data_AF-A0AAW4UUE5-F1
#
_entry.id   AF-A0AAW4UUE5-F1
#
_cell.length_a   1.000
_cell.length_b   1.000
_cell.length_c   1.000
_cell.angle_alpha   90.00
_cell.angle_beta   90.00
_cell.angle_gamma   90.00
#
_symmetry.space_group_name_H-M   'P 1'
#
loop_
_entity.id
_entity.type
_entity.pdbx_description
1 polymer ?
#
loop_
_entity_poly.entity_id
_entity_poly.type
_entity_poly.pdbx_seq_one_letter_code
_entity_poly.pdbx_strand_id
1 'polypeptide(L)'
;MSGNREYKSDVFSMLMQDKERALQLYNAMNGSSYDNPEDVEMVIHDGGISLSVRNDASFIVDARLSIYEHQSTVCPNMPVRSLIYFSVILSDMLSDKKKGTKKGKNIYGRRLVKIPTPHFVVFYNGEEEQPEVQELKLSDAFEKPTDEPNLELKCKVYNINDGKNKAIMESCGWLNDYMTFVNKVREYHADGAFDDLAIDIEKAIDYCIDNDILKEFLKTYRSEVTKSMQLN
;
A
#
# COMPACT_ATOMS: atom_id res chain seq x y z
N MET A 1 22.41 15.35 -6.33
CA MET A 1 23.09 14.11 -5.92
C MET A 1 22.08 13.00 -6.03
N SER A 2 22.21 12.19 -7.07
CA SER A 2 21.38 11.01 -7.36
C SER A 2 21.75 9.92 -6.37
N GLY A 3 21.13 9.96 -5.19
CA GLY A 3 21.14 8.86 -4.25
C GLY A 3 20.23 7.77 -4.81
N ASN A 4 20.82 6.84 -5.57
CA ASN A 4 20.25 5.54 -5.85
C ASN A 4 20.25 4.75 -4.51
N ARG A 5 19.46 5.22 -3.53
CA ARG A 5 19.15 4.45 -2.34
C ARG A 5 18.32 3.29 -2.86
N GLU A 6 18.90 2.11 -2.90
CA GLU A 6 18.14 0.86 -2.84
C GLU A 6 17.05 1.08 -1.80
N TYR A 7 15.82 1.26 -2.28
CA TYR A 7 14.64 1.48 -1.47
C TYR A 7 14.65 0.37 -0.42
N LYS A 8 14.68 0.72 0.87
CA LYS A 8 14.34 -0.25 1.93
C LYS A 8 12.92 -0.69 1.62
N SER A 9 12.78 -1.74 0.82
CA SER A 9 11.50 -2.32 0.48
C SER A 9 11.07 -3.03 1.74
N ASP A 10 10.13 -2.46 2.48
CA ASP A 10 9.43 -3.23 3.51
C ASP A 10 8.78 -4.47 2.86
N VAL A 11 8.59 -5.51 3.66
CA VAL A 11 8.08 -6.80 3.18
C VAL A 11 6.71 -6.66 2.51
N PHE A 12 5.88 -5.72 2.98
CA PHE A 12 4.57 -5.43 2.39
C PHE A 12 4.72 -4.92 0.94
N SER A 13 5.63 -3.98 0.72
CA SER A 13 5.93 -3.42 -0.59
C SER A 13 6.51 -4.46 -1.53
N MET A 14 7.32 -5.41 -1.03
CA MET A 14 7.82 -6.54 -1.82
C MET A 14 6.69 -7.48 -2.26
N LEU A 15 5.74 -7.79 -1.36
CA LEU A 15 4.57 -8.61 -1.70
C LEU A 15 3.70 -7.92 -2.76
N MET A 16 3.49 -6.61 -2.61
CA MET A 16 2.65 -5.81 -3.49
C MET A 16 3.23 -5.58 -4.89
N GLN A 17 4.51 -5.90 -5.15
CA GLN A 17 5.09 -5.84 -6.51
C GLN A 17 4.54 -6.92 -7.44
N ASP A 18 3.96 -7.98 -6.87
CA ASP A 18 3.26 -9.02 -7.61
C ASP A 18 1.87 -8.51 -8.06
N LYS A 19 1.59 -8.57 -9.37
CA LYS A 19 0.34 -8.04 -9.94
C LYS A 19 -0.89 -8.81 -9.47
N GLU A 20 -0.78 -10.12 -9.22
CA GLU A 20 -1.90 -10.92 -8.70
C GLU A 20 -2.25 -10.48 -7.28
N ARG A 21 -1.24 -10.32 -6.41
CA ARG A 21 -1.42 -9.83 -5.04
C ARG A 21 -1.97 -8.40 -5.00
N ALA A 22 -1.45 -7.53 -5.87
CA ALA A 22 -1.93 -6.17 -6.03
C ALA A 22 -3.41 -6.12 -6.46
N LEU A 23 -3.81 -6.97 -7.42
CA LEU A 23 -5.20 -7.09 -7.87
C LEU A 23 -6.11 -7.63 -6.76
N GLN A 24 -5.65 -8.64 -6.02
CA GLN A 24 -6.41 -9.20 -4.91
C GLN A 24 -6.67 -8.15 -3.83
N LEU A 25 -5.65 -7.37 -3.45
CA LEU A 25 -5.83 -6.29 -2.47
C LEU A 25 -6.75 -5.19 -3.03
N TYR A 26 -6.57 -4.81 -4.30
CA TYR A 26 -7.45 -3.84 -4.94
C TYR A 26 -8.92 -4.28 -4.89
N ASN A 27 -9.19 -5.55 -5.21
CA ASN A 27 -10.52 -6.13 -5.14
C ASN A 27 -11.10 -6.12 -3.72
N ALA A 28 -10.32 -6.55 -2.73
CA ALA A 28 -10.73 -6.54 -1.33
C ALA A 28 -11.08 -5.12 -0.85
N MET A 29 -10.28 -4.12 -1.23
CA MET A 29 -10.50 -2.73 -0.81
C MET A 29 -11.65 -2.03 -1.54
N ASN A 30 -11.94 -2.42 -2.78
CA ASN A 30 -12.94 -1.74 -3.61
C ASN A 30 -14.26 -2.50 -3.73
N GLY A 31 -14.35 -3.73 -3.21
CA GLY A 31 -15.51 -4.61 -3.40
C GLY A 31 -15.68 -5.02 -4.86
N SER A 32 -14.59 -5.12 -5.62
CA SER A 32 -14.58 -5.53 -7.02
C SER A 32 -14.12 -6.98 -7.17
N SER A 33 -14.24 -7.52 -8.38
CA SER A 33 -13.94 -8.92 -8.70
C SER A 33 -13.19 -9.05 -10.03
N TYR A 34 -12.17 -8.22 -10.23
CA TYR A 34 -11.30 -8.31 -11.40
C TYR A 34 -10.41 -9.55 -11.32
N ASP A 35 -10.19 -10.24 -12.44
CA ASP A 35 -9.53 -11.53 -12.51
C ASP A 35 -8.28 -11.55 -13.41
N ASN A 36 -8.02 -10.47 -14.17
CA ASN A 36 -6.83 -10.34 -15.02
C ASN A 36 -5.75 -9.45 -14.36
N PRO A 37 -4.63 -10.00 -13.87
CA PRO A 37 -3.53 -9.22 -13.30
C PRO A 37 -2.91 -8.24 -14.29
N GLU A 38 -2.96 -8.52 -15.60
CA GLU A 38 -2.38 -7.63 -16.61
C GLU A 38 -3.12 -6.29 -16.74
N ASP A 39 -4.36 -6.22 -16.25
CA ASP A 39 -5.15 -4.99 -16.16
C ASP A 39 -4.58 -4.02 -15.09
N VAL A 40 -3.71 -4.50 -14.18
CA VAL A 40 -3.10 -3.70 -13.12
C VAL A 40 -1.96 -2.86 -13.66
N GLU A 41 -2.13 -1.54 -13.61
CA GLU A 41 -1.05 -0.57 -13.72
C GLU A 41 -0.58 -0.18 -12.32
N MET A 42 0.69 -0.49 -12.03
CA MET A 42 1.35 -0.18 -10.78
C MET A 42 2.45 0.87 -11.00
N VAL A 43 2.50 1.87 -10.13
CA VAL A 43 3.64 2.79 -10.03
C VAL A 43 4.10 2.85 -8.59
N ILE A 44 5.36 2.49 -8.39
CA ILE A 44 6.04 2.55 -7.09
C ILE A 44 6.64 3.95 -6.93
N HIS A 45 6.40 4.57 -5.79
CA HIS A 45 6.91 5.88 -5.42
C HIS A 45 7.70 5.80 -4.11
N ASP A 46 8.44 6.86 -3.77
CA ASP A 46 9.23 6.94 -2.54
C ASP A 46 8.29 6.94 -1.31
N GLY A 47 7.99 5.74 -0.81
CA GLY A 47 7.20 5.49 0.39
C GLY A 47 5.93 4.66 0.18
N GLY A 48 5.44 4.47 -1.05
CA GLY A 48 4.14 3.84 -1.29
C GLY A 48 3.91 3.34 -2.71
N ILE A 49 2.85 2.54 -2.87
CA ILE A 49 2.49 1.89 -4.14
C ILE A 49 1.16 2.45 -4.62
N SER A 50 1.15 3.02 -5.82
CA SER A 50 -0.09 3.41 -6.50
C SER A 50 -0.53 2.32 -7.46
N LEU A 51 -1.82 2.00 -7.40
CA LEU A 51 -2.48 0.99 -8.21
C LEU A 51 -3.69 1.59 -8.93
N SER A 52 -3.80 1.29 -10.22
CA SER A 52 -5.01 1.50 -10.99
C SER A 52 -5.29 0.27 -11.85
N VAL A 53 -6.55 -0.17 -11.90
CA VAL A 53 -6.96 -1.31 -12.74
C VAL A 53 -7.67 -0.77 -13.98
N ARG A 54 -7.26 -1.23 -15.17
CA ARG A 54 -7.86 -0.87 -16.45
C ARG A 54 -8.52 -2.10 -17.08
N ASN A 55 -9.82 -2.02 -17.35
CA ASN A 55 -10.52 -3.10 -18.04
C ASN A 55 -10.50 -2.87 -19.56
N ASP A 56 -9.99 -3.84 -20.32
CA ASP A 56 -9.84 -3.75 -21.79
C ASP A 56 -11.14 -4.03 -22.57
N ALA A 57 -12.17 -4.62 -21.93
CA ALA A 57 -13.41 -5.04 -22.56
C ALA A 57 -14.61 -4.11 -22.33
N SER A 58 -14.45 -3.02 -21.58
CA SER A 58 -15.52 -2.04 -21.32
C SER A 58 -15.00 -0.62 -21.43
N PHE A 59 -15.76 0.26 -22.08
CA PHE A 59 -15.52 1.70 -22.07
C PHE A 59 -15.47 2.21 -20.61
N ILE A 60 -14.27 2.30 -20.02
CA ILE A 60 -13.90 2.96 -18.75
C ILE A 60 -15.03 2.96 -17.70
N VAL A 61 -15.27 1.84 -17.00
CA VAL A 61 -16.40 1.75 -16.06
C VAL A 61 -16.02 1.92 -14.57
N ASP A 62 -14.75 1.83 -14.15
CA ASP A 62 -14.42 2.06 -12.72
C ASP A 62 -13.06 2.75 -12.52
N ALA A 63 -12.82 3.89 -13.20
CA ALA A 63 -11.56 4.63 -13.12
C ALA A 63 -11.25 5.16 -11.70
N ARG A 64 -10.80 4.27 -10.81
CA ARG A 64 -10.30 4.56 -9.47
C ARG A 64 -8.79 4.49 -9.49
N LEU A 65 -8.18 5.42 -8.76
CA LEU A 65 -6.74 5.41 -8.49
C LEU A 65 -6.59 5.16 -7.00
N SER A 66 -6.05 4.01 -6.61
CA SER A 66 -5.80 3.71 -5.19
C SER A 66 -4.31 3.91 -4.90
N ILE A 67 -3.99 4.67 -3.87
CA ILE A 67 -2.63 4.82 -3.35
C ILE A 67 -2.59 4.10 -2.02
N TYR A 68 -1.78 3.04 -1.96
CA TYR A 68 -1.59 2.19 -0.80
C TYR A 68 -0.24 2.45 -0.15
N GLU A 69 -0.28 2.56 1.17
CA GLU A 69 0.88 2.74 2.03
C GLU A 69 0.78 1.76 3.21
N HIS A 70 1.92 1.42 3.80
CA HIS A 70 2.00 0.54 4.97
C HIS A 70 2.85 1.20 6.04
N GLN A 71 2.42 1.09 7.30
CA GLN A 71 3.12 1.70 8.44
C GLN A 71 3.00 0.86 9.72
N SER A 72 4.11 0.73 10.44
CA SER A 72 4.17 0.18 11.80
C SER A 72 4.09 1.27 12.89
N THR A 73 4.17 2.55 12.52
CA THR A 73 4.00 3.69 13.44
C THR A 73 2.98 4.65 12.85
N VAL A 74 2.09 5.19 13.68
CA VAL A 74 1.09 6.16 13.22
C VAL A 74 1.80 7.42 12.71
N CYS A 75 1.54 7.79 11.45
CA CYS A 75 2.07 8.99 10.85
C CYS A 75 0.93 9.98 10.54
N PRO A 76 0.76 11.07 11.31
CA PRO A 76 -0.29 12.06 11.02
C PRO A 76 -0.03 12.82 9.71
N ASN A 77 1.18 12.75 9.14
CA ASN A 77 1.56 13.42 7.90
C ASN A 77 1.12 12.68 6.63
N MET A 78 0.38 11.57 6.75
CA MET A 78 -0.05 10.78 5.59
C MET A 78 -0.90 11.53 4.57
N PRO A 79 -1.83 12.42 4.96
CA PRO A 79 -2.55 13.25 3.99
C PRO A 79 -1.63 14.16 3.17
N VAL A 80 -0.57 14.70 3.79
CA VAL A 80 0.42 15.55 3.09
C VAL A 80 1.23 14.72 2.10
N ARG A 81 1.75 13.55 2.51
CA ARG A 81 2.47 12.62 1.62
C ARG A 81 1.59 12.18 0.45
N SER A 82 0.34 11.82 0.73
CA SER A 82 -0.63 11.39 -0.27
C SER A 82 -0.94 12.46 -1.30
N LEU A 83 -1.03 13.74 -0.90
CA LEU A 83 -1.19 14.87 -1.82
C LEU A 83 0.00 14.99 -2.78
N ILE A 84 1.22 14.80 -2.28
CA ILE A 84 2.44 14.85 -3.10
C ILE A 84 2.43 13.71 -4.12
N TYR A 85 2.19 12.46 -3.69
CA TYR A 85 2.12 11.31 -4.59
C TYR A 85 1.04 11.50 -5.66
N PHE A 86 -0.17 11.89 -5.24
CA PHE A 86 -1.27 12.14 -6.15
C PHE A 86 -0.94 13.21 -7.19
N SER A 87 -0.28 14.29 -6.79
CA SER A 87 0.11 15.38 -7.70
C SER A 87 1.09 14.89 -8.77
N VAL A 88 2.07 14.05 -8.39
CA VAL A 88 3.03 13.44 -9.33
C VAL A 88 2.32 12.48 -10.28
N ILE A 89 1.52 11.55 -9.75
CA ILE A 89 0.78 10.57 -10.56
C ILE A 89 -0.16 11.28 -11.52
N LEU A 90 -0.92 12.26 -11.04
CA LEU A 90 -1.86 13.03 -11.83
C LEU A 90 -1.15 13.79 -12.96
N SER A 91 -0.02 14.43 -12.66
CA SER A 91 0.82 15.10 -13.66
C SER A 91 1.28 14.11 -14.75
N ASP A 92 1.78 12.93 -14.36
CA ASP A 92 2.19 11.88 -15.27
C ASP A 92 1.04 11.37 -16.15
N MET A 93 -0.15 11.16 -15.56
CA MET A 93 -1.34 10.73 -16.28
C MET A 93 -1.83 11.77 -17.30
N LEU A 94 -1.60 13.05 -17.04
CA LEU A 94 -2.01 14.15 -17.92
C LEU A 94 -0.96 14.47 -19.00
N SER A 95 0.31 14.14 -18.77
CA SER A 95 1.47 14.65 -19.52
C SER A 95 1.82 13.92 -20.83
N ASP A 96 0.95 13.11 -21.43
CA ASP A 96 1.13 12.51 -22.77
C ASP A 96 2.30 11.52 -22.97
N LYS A 97 3.28 11.48 -22.06
CA LYS A 97 4.57 10.81 -22.26
C LYS A 97 4.48 9.27 -22.35
N LYS A 98 3.48 8.64 -21.73
CA LYS A 98 3.39 7.18 -21.62
C LYS A 98 2.56 6.48 -22.70
N LYS A 99 1.70 7.17 -23.46
CA LYS A 99 0.62 6.50 -24.20
C LYS A 99 0.77 6.38 -25.71
N GLY A 100 1.77 6.99 -26.37
CA GLY A 100 1.92 6.91 -27.83
C GLY A 100 0.74 7.45 -28.66
N THR A 101 -0.36 7.83 -27.99
CA THR A 101 -1.54 8.49 -28.55
C THR A 101 -1.22 9.98 -28.67
N LYS A 102 -1.27 10.50 -29.91
CA LYS A 102 -0.81 11.85 -30.29
C LYS A 102 -1.56 13.05 -29.67
N LYS A 103 -2.33 12.90 -28.59
CA LYS A 103 -3.05 14.01 -27.94
C LYS A 103 -3.28 13.79 -26.45
N GLY A 104 -2.61 14.59 -25.66
CA GLY A 104 -2.73 14.61 -24.20
C GLY A 104 -4.03 15.24 -23.80
N LYS A 105 -4.35 15.07 -22.53
CA LYS A 105 -5.48 15.76 -21.94
C LYS A 105 -5.14 17.24 -21.87
N ASN A 106 -5.71 18.05 -22.77
CA ASN A 106 -5.53 19.49 -22.76
C ASN A 106 -6.29 20.14 -21.59
N ILE A 107 -5.65 20.17 -20.42
CA ILE A 107 -6.17 20.80 -19.20
C ILE A 107 -6.27 22.33 -19.28
N TYR A 108 -5.58 22.95 -20.25
CA TYR A 108 -5.67 24.40 -20.52
C TYR A 108 -6.78 24.74 -21.53
N GLY A 109 -7.46 23.73 -22.07
CA GLY A 109 -8.59 23.90 -22.97
C GLY A 109 -9.90 24.18 -22.23
N ARG A 110 -10.96 24.47 -22.99
CA ARG A 110 -12.31 24.72 -22.43
C ARG A 110 -13.07 23.45 -22.02
N ARG A 111 -12.59 22.27 -22.42
CA ARG A 111 -13.25 21.00 -22.15
C ARG A 111 -12.80 20.46 -20.79
N LEU A 112 -13.76 20.09 -19.94
CA LEU A 112 -13.48 19.41 -18.69
C LEU A 112 -12.72 18.10 -18.94
N VAL A 113 -11.55 17.98 -18.32
CA VAL A 113 -10.76 16.76 -18.29
C VAL A 113 -11.17 15.94 -17.07
N LYS A 114 -11.77 14.77 -17.30
CA LYS A 114 -12.07 13.81 -16.22
C LYS A 114 -10.79 13.11 -15.76
N ILE A 115 -10.66 12.95 -14.45
CA ILE A 115 -9.56 12.23 -13.79
C ILE A 115 -10.17 11.07 -12.97
N PRO A 116 -9.39 10.02 -12.66
CA PRO A 116 -9.85 8.93 -11.81
C PRO A 116 -10.25 9.43 -10.42
N THR A 117 -11.20 8.75 -9.77
CA THR A 117 -11.52 9.01 -8.35
C THR A 117 -10.39 8.44 -7.48
N PRO A 118 -9.70 9.27 -6.69
CA PRO A 118 -8.60 8.80 -5.86
C PRO A 118 -9.09 8.17 -4.55
N HIS A 119 -8.40 7.13 -4.10
CA HIS A 119 -8.53 6.53 -2.78
C HIS A 119 -7.15 6.48 -2.11
N PHE A 120 -7.06 7.01 -0.89
CA PHE A 120 -5.82 7.05 -0.12
C PHE A 120 -5.96 6.12 1.07
N VAL A 121 -5.19 5.04 1.07
CA VAL A 121 -5.33 3.93 2.01
C VAL A 121 -3.97 3.68 2.67
N VAL A 122 -3.98 3.59 3.99
CA VAL A 122 -2.81 3.23 4.79
C VAL A 122 -3.14 1.96 5.58
N PHE A 123 -2.28 0.96 5.50
CA PHE A 123 -2.39 -0.24 6.32
C PHE A 123 -1.51 -0.06 7.56
N TYR A 124 -2.12 -0.12 8.73
CA TYR A 124 -1.43 0.00 10.00
C TYR A 124 -1.29 -1.37 10.65
N ASN A 125 -0.06 -1.75 11.00
CA ASN A 125 0.19 -2.98 11.75
C ASN A 125 1.01 -2.76 13.02
N GLY A 126 1.15 -1.54 13.52
CA GLY A 126 1.96 -1.27 14.72
C GLY A 126 1.40 -1.85 16.01
N GLU A 127 2.19 -1.76 17.09
CA GLU A 127 1.85 -2.28 18.42
C GLU A 127 1.01 -1.32 19.26
N GLU A 128 0.92 -0.04 18.88
CA GLU A 128 0.06 0.91 19.60
C GLU A 128 -1.40 0.59 19.36
N GLU A 129 -2.22 0.69 20.40
CA GLU A 129 -3.67 0.52 20.29
C GLU A 129 -4.27 1.60 19.39
N GLN A 130 -4.88 1.15 18.28
CA GLN A 130 -5.49 2.01 17.28
C GLN A 130 -6.90 1.51 16.94
N PRO A 131 -7.83 2.40 16.56
CA PRO A 131 -9.16 2.01 16.12
C PRO A 131 -9.08 1.08 14.89
N GLU A 132 -10.16 0.32 14.64
CA GLU A 132 -10.24 -0.56 13.47
C GLU A 132 -10.06 0.23 12.16
N VAL A 133 -10.69 1.40 12.06
CA VAL A 133 -10.49 2.36 10.97
C VAL A 133 -10.38 3.75 11.55
N GLN A 134 -9.47 4.56 11.02
CA GLN A 134 -9.38 6.00 11.29
C GLN A 134 -9.27 6.79 9.99
N GLU A 135 -9.73 8.03 10.03
CA GLU A 135 -9.60 9.00 8.92
C GLU A 135 -8.62 10.09 9.34
N LEU A 136 -7.56 10.28 8.55
CA LEU A 136 -6.63 11.41 8.68
C LEU A 136 -7.00 12.45 7.63
N LYS A 137 -7.03 13.73 8.02
CA LYS A 137 -7.39 14.84 7.12
C LYS A 137 -6.20 15.73 6.85
N LEU A 138 -6.14 16.28 5.65
CA LEU A 138 -5.11 17.23 5.29
C LEU A 138 -5.26 18.54 6.08
N SER A 139 -6.49 18.93 6.37
CA SER A 139 -6.79 20.12 7.17
C SER A 139 -6.16 20.11 8.56
N ASP A 140 -5.95 18.92 9.16
CA ASP A 140 -5.35 18.78 10.49
C ASP A 140 -3.88 19.23 10.51
N ALA A 141 -3.24 19.29 9.34
CA ALA A 141 -1.87 19.78 9.18
C ALA A 141 -1.79 21.29 8.88
N PHE A 142 -2.91 22.01 8.74
CA PHE A 142 -2.90 23.43 8.43
C PHE A 142 -2.49 24.28 9.64
N GLU A 143 -1.58 25.24 9.45
CA GLU A 143 -1.15 26.17 10.51
C GLU A 143 -2.31 26.99 11.11
N LYS A 144 -3.32 27.29 10.28
CA LYS A 144 -4.53 27.98 10.69
C LYS A 144 -5.72 27.02 10.58
N PRO A 145 -6.36 26.66 11.70
CA PRO A 145 -7.55 25.82 11.69
C PRO A 145 -8.67 26.44 10.85
N THR A 146 -9.43 25.60 10.16
CA THR A 146 -10.59 25.99 9.37
C THR A 146 -11.63 24.89 9.41
N ASP A 147 -12.90 25.27 9.58
CA ASP A 147 -14.02 24.32 9.56
C ASP A 147 -14.43 23.95 8.12
N GLU A 148 -14.12 24.83 7.15
CA GLU A 148 -14.42 24.66 5.73
C GLU A 148 -13.12 24.74 4.91
N PRO A 149 -12.32 23.66 4.86
CA PRO A 149 -11.09 23.64 4.06
C PRO A 149 -11.41 23.64 2.56
N ASN A 150 -10.82 24.58 1.82
CA ASN A 150 -10.91 24.62 0.34
C ASN A 150 -10.13 23.49 -0.35
N LEU A 151 -9.19 22.88 0.36
CA LEU A 151 -8.45 21.70 -0.07
C LEU A 151 -8.52 20.67 1.05
N GLU A 152 -9.20 19.55 0.80
CA GLU A 152 -9.31 18.45 1.76
C GLU A 152 -8.97 17.13 1.08
N LEU A 153 -7.97 16.44 1.62
CA LEU A 153 -7.59 15.09 1.24
C LEU A 153 -7.70 14.23 2.48
N LYS A 154 -8.41 13.11 2.34
CA LYS A 154 -8.67 12.18 3.43
C LYS A 154 -7.98 10.86 3.17
N CYS A 155 -7.17 10.42 4.13
CA CYS A 155 -6.58 9.09 4.14
C CYS A 155 -7.37 8.20 5.09
N LYS A 156 -7.74 7.00 4.64
CA LYS A 156 -8.27 5.96 5.52
C LYS A 156 -7.14 5.06 5.98
N VAL A 157 -6.94 4.96 7.27
CA VAL A 157 -6.00 4.00 7.87
C VAL A 157 -6.79 2.80 8.36
N TYR A 158 -6.43 1.61 7.87
CA TYR A 158 -7.02 0.34 8.27
C TYR A 158 -6.03 -0.39 9.18
N ASN A 159 -6.45 -0.66 10.41
CA ASN A 159 -5.68 -1.48 11.34
C ASN A 159 -5.81 -2.95 10.92
N ILE A 160 -4.71 -3.56 10.49
CA ILE A 160 -4.67 -4.96 10.03
C ILE A 160 -4.13 -5.92 11.09
N ASN A 161 -3.97 -5.46 12.34
CA ASN A 161 -3.66 -6.35 13.46
C ASN A 161 -4.80 -7.32 13.77
N ASP A 162 -4.47 -8.39 14.49
CA ASP A 162 -5.39 -9.48 14.79
C ASP A 162 -6.72 -9.00 15.40
N GLY A 163 -7.80 -9.54 14.88
CA GLY A 163 -9.16 -9.21 15.31
C GLY A 163 -9.74 -7.92 14.71
N LYS A 164 -8.99 -7.15 13.92
CA LYS A 164 -9.45 -5.95 13.20
C LYS A 164 -9.66 -6.23 11.71
N ASN A 165 -10.57 -5.47 11.08
CA ASN A 165 -10.86 -5.47 9.63
C ASN A 165 -11.03 -6.87 9.02
N LYS A 166 -11.71 -7.77 9.74
CA LYS A 166 -11.83 -9.20 9.37
C LYS A 166 -12.26 -9.43 7.92
N ALA A 167 -13.20 -8.63 7.42
CA ALA A 167 -13.67 -8.76 6.04
C ALA A 167 -12.55 -8.52 5.00
N ILE A 168 -11.65 -7.57 5.25
CA ILE A 168 -10.49 -7.30 4.37
C ILE A 168 -9.49 -8.44 4.47
N MET A 169 -9.21 -8.90 5.69
CA MET A 169 -8.28 -10.00 5.96
C MET A 169 -8.75 -11.32 5.33
N GLU A 170 -10.04 -11.63 5.43
CA GLU A 170 -10.66 -12.82 4.83
C GLU A 170 -10.72 -12.73 3.29
N SER A 171 -10.87 -11.53 2.73
CA SER A 171 -10.95 -11.32 1.28
C SER A 171 -9.58 -11.28 0.60
N CYS A 172 -8.50 -11.08 1.36
CA CYS A 172 -7.13 -10.94 0.84
C CYS A 172 -6.18 -11.90 1.57
N GLY A 173 -6.08 -13.14 1.07
CA GLY A 173 -5.35 -14.22 1.74
C GLY A 173 -3.87 -13.89 2.02
N TRP A 174 -3.16 -13.29 1.06
CA TRP A 174 -1.75 -12.94 1.28
C TRP A 174 -1.58 -11.86 2.36
N LEU A 175 -2.55 -10.95 2.53
CA LEU A 175 -2.50 -9.92 3.56
C LEU A 175 -2.66 -10.54 4.95
N ASN A 176 -3.51 -11.54 5.06
CA ASN A 176 -3.65 -12.34 6.27
C ASN A 176 -2.38 -13.15 6.59
N ASP A 177 -1.79 -13.80 5.57
CA ASP A 177 -0.53 -14.52 5.75
C ASP A 177 0.62 -13.59 6.14
N TYR A 178 0.68 -12.39 5.54
CA TYR A 178 1.64 -11.34 5.91
C TYR A 178 1.51 -10.96 7.38
N MET A 179 0.29 -10.75 7.88
CA MET A 179 0.09 -10.43 9.30
C MET A 179 0.40 -11.60 10.21
N THR A 180 0.13 -12.84 9.77
CA THR A 180 0.54 -14.04 10.51
C THR A 180 2.06 -14.11 10.66
N PHE A 181 2.81 -13.82 9.58
CA PHE A 181 4.27 -13.75 9.62
C PHE A 181 4.77 -12.65 10.56
N VAL A 182 4.23 -11.43 10.47
CA VAL A 182 4.59 -10.30 11.35
C VAL A 182 4.35 -10.65 12.82
N ASN A 183 3.21 -11.28 13.14
CA ASN A 183 2.90 -11.68 14.51
C ASN A 183 3.82 -12.79 15.02
N LYS A 184 4.25 -13.71 14.15
CA LYS A 184 5.25 -14.74 14.53
C LYS A 184 6.61 -14.15 14.84
N VAL A 185 7.05 -13.13 14.09
CA VAL A 185 8.27 -12.39 14.43
C VAL A 185 8.15 -11.76 15.82
N ARG A 186 7.00 -11.11 16.11
CA ARG A 186 6.73 -10.51 17.44
C ARG A 186 6.72 -11.52 18.57
N GLU A 187 6.05 -12.66 18.37
CA GLU A 187 5.96 -13.75 19.33
C GLU A 187 7.37 -14.24 19.72
N TYR A 188 8.21 -14.57 18.72
CA TYR A 188 9.56 -15.05 18.99
C TYR A 188 10.46 -13.99 19.62
N HIS A 189 10.29 -12.73 19.24
CA HIS A 189 11.04 -11.64 19.84
C HIS A 189 10.64 -11.37 21.31
N ALA A 190 9.35 -11.44 21.62
CA ALA A 190 8.83 -11.25 22.98
C ALA A 190 9.22 -12.38 23.94
N ASP A 191 9.36 -13.62 23.43
CA ASP A 191 9.79 -14.77 24.22
C ASP A 191 11.25 -14.66 24.72
N GLY A 192 12.04 -13.70 24.20
CA GLY A 192 13.37 -13.36 24.70
C GLY A 192 14.39 -14.51 24.64
N ALA A 193 14.09 -15.55 23.87
CA ALA A 193 14.92 -16.75 23.80
C ALA A 193 16.26 -16.47 23.09
N PHE A 194 16.31 -15.43 22.26
CA PHE A 194 17.49 -14.96 21.54
C PHE A 194 17.46 -13.43 21.60
N ASP A 195 18.51 -12.78 22.11
CA ASP A 195 18.65 -11.30 22.06
C ASP A 195 18.99 -10.82 20.62
N ASP A 196 18.57 -11.56 19.59
CA ASP A 196 18.91 -11.33 18.20
C ASP A 196 17.68 -11.44 17.31
N LEU A 197 17.15 -10.28 16.93
CA LEU A 197 16.02 -10.11 16.01
C LEU A 197 16.22 -10.89 14.69
N ALA A 198 17.47 -11.06 14.23
CA ALA A 198 17.75 -11.86 13.04
C ALA A 198 17.29 -13.31 13.21
N ILE A 199 17.59 -13.90 14.36
CA ILE A 199 17.25 -15.29 14.66
C ILE A 199 15.74 -15.44 14.78
N ASP A 200 15.06 -14.48 15.41
CA ASP A 200 13.60 -14.49 15.54
C ASP A 200 12.90 -14.37 14.19
N ILE A 201 13.41 -13.53 13.29
CA ILE A 201 12.90 -13.43 11.92
C ILE A 201 13.10 -14.76 11.16
N GLU A 202 14.30 -15.34 11.21
CA GLU A 202 14.59 -16.61 10.52
C GLU A 202 13.70 -17.76 11.01
N LYS A 203 13.43 -17.82 12.32
CA LYS A 203 12.48 -18.77 12.90
C LYS A 203 11.05 -18.53 12.44
N ALA A 204 10.61 -17.27 12.38
CA ALA A 204 9.28 -16.94 11.87
C ALA A 204 9.15 -17.32 10.40
N ILE A 205 10.21 -17.15 9.60
CA ILE A 205 10.27 -17.60 8.22
C ILE A 205 10.12 -19.13 8.15
N ASP A 206 10.89 -19.89 8.94
CA ASP A 206 10.81 -21.36 8.96
C ASP A 206 9.40 -21.84 9.34
N TYR A 207 8.82 -21.28 10.40
CA TYR A 207 7.45 -21.57 10.80
C TYR A 207 6.46 -21.32 9.66
N CYS A 208 6.57 -20.17 8.99
CA CYS A 208 5.65 -19.81 7.91
C CYS A 208 5.80 -20.76 6.70
N ILE A 209 7.02 -21.12 6.32
CA ILE A 209 7.29 -22.08 5.24
C ILE A 209 6.70 -23.46 5.55
N ASP A 210 6.85 -23.93 6.79
CA ASP A 210 6.36 -25.23 7.25
C ASP A 210 4.82 -25.28 7.32
N ASN A 211 4.17 -24.13 7.55
CA ASN A 211 2.72 -23.99 7.65
C ASN A 211 2.04 -23.42 6.39
N ASP A 212 2.76 -23.36 5.26
CA ASP A 212 2.26 -22.87 3.96
C ASP A 212 1.84 -21.38 3.92
N ILE A 213 2.37 -20.57 4.83
CA ILE A 213 2.11 -19.12 4.97
C ILE A 213 3.17 -18.36 4.17
N LEU A 214 2.77 -17.61 3.14
CA LEU A 214 3.71 -16.90 2.22
C LEU A 214 4.88 -17.77 1.72
N LYS A 215 4.74 -19.10 1.71
CA LYS A 215 5.85 -20.05 1.62
C LYS A 215 6.80 -19.81 0.46
N GLU A 216 6.28 -19.71 -0.75
CA GLU A 216 7.12 -19.53 -1.94
C GLU A 216 7.78 -18.15 -1.95
N PHE A 217 7.09 -17.10 -1.48
CA PHE A 217 7.68 -15.77 -1.31
C PHE A 217 8.82 -15.79 -0.30
N LEU A 218 8.60 -16.37 0.87
CA LEU A 218 9.58 -16.44 1.95
C LEU A 218 10.78 -17.33 1.62
N LYS A 219 10.59 -18.40 0.83
CA LYS A 219 11.72 -19.19 0.29
C LYS A 219 12.57 -18.39 -0.68
N THR A 220 11.93 -17.64 -1.58
CA THR A 220 12.63 -16.89 -2.62
C THR A 220 13.34 -15.66 -2.07
N TYR A 221 12.70 -14.91 -1.16
CA TYR A 221 13.15 -13.60 -0.69
C TYR A 221 13.65 -13.61 0.76
N ARG A 222 14.05 -14.78 1.28
CA ARG A 222 14.45 -14.96 2.68
C ARG A 222 15.45 -13.91 3.16
N SER A 223 16.56 -13.76 2.41
CA SER A 223 17.63 -12.84 2.78
C SER A 223 17.18 -11.37 2.76
N GLU A 224 16.38 -10.99 1.77
CA GLU A 224 15.85 -9.64 1.62
C GLU A 224 14.84 -9.31 2.72
N VAL A 225 13.97 -10.26 3.07
CA VAL A 225 13.00 -10.13 4.17
C VAL A 225 13.73 -9.94 5.50
N THR A 226 14.70 -10.79 5.82
CA THR A 226 15.48 -10.70 7.05
C THR A 226 16.21 -9.36 7.15
N LYS A 227 16.89 -8.93 6.08
CA LYS A 227 17.57 -7.63 6.04
C LYS A 227 16.60 -6.45 6.16
N SER A 228 15.44 -6.53 5.50
CA SER A 228 14.42 -5.45 5.52
C SER A 228 13.87 -5.25 6.92
N MET A 229 13.52 -6.33 7.62
CA MET A 229 12.89 -6.26 8.94
C MET A 229 13.85 -5.87 10.07
N GLN A 230 15.15 -6.23 9.99
CA GLN A 230 16.16 -5.76 10.95
C GLN A 230 16.43 -4.26 10.88
N LEU A 231 16.15 -3.67 9.73
CA LEU A 231 16.46 -2.29 9.44
C LEU A 231 15.29 -1.34 9.75
N ASN A 232 14.11 -1.86 10.07
CA ASN A 232 12.90 -1.07 10.31
C ASN A 232 12.70 -0.72 11.79
#